data_AF-A0A1L9BIR8-F1
#
_entry.id   AF-A0A1L9BIR8-F1
#
_cell.length_a   1.000
_cell.length_b   1.000
_cell.length_c   1.000
_cell.angle_alpha   90.00
_cell.angle_beta   90.00
_cell.angle_gamma   90.00
#
_symmetry.space_group_name_H-M   'P 1'
#
loop_
_entity.id
_entity.type
_entity.pdbx_description
1 polymer ?
#
loop_
_entity_poly.entity_id
_entity_poly.type
_entity_poly.pdbx_seq_one_letter_code
_entity_poly.pdbx_strand_id
1 'polypeptide(L)'
;MLGTVLGAQAEPPSYKLPGRGSDSKEPWDAFLGRAAHFASGRQYRVQHPKNAVFLDTVSLSTIVKDGELGDPERLPEFVRRLRPDITDTRALVLFEIKPDNEGGRKEGREQAGRYLAALNGAVEPDKKLVGGTGFDGSLFLEFENGGTLWQLSWRTPEPGVTLYRWSYRREKPHASWKERAAQKEEALPREEAEQRGELAEQALRAAYEGGEWPNGFHGQVYLPVDCR
;
A
#
# COMPACT_ATOMS: atom_id res chain seq x y z
N MET A 1 -34.08 -17.02 48.51
CA MET A 1 -34.42 -17.12 47.08
C MET A 1 -33.93 -15.86 46.38
N LEU A 2 -33.03 -16.06 45.42
CA LEU A 2 -32.67 -15.20 44.27
C LEU A 2 -32.37 -13.71 44.53
N GLY A 3 -31.07 -13.40 44.66
CA GLY A 3 -30.51 -12.11 44.25
C GLY A 3 -29.96 -12.25 42.82
N THR A 4 -30.40 -11.39 41.91
CA THR A 4 -29.88 -11.26 40.54
C THR A 4 -28.80 -10.18 40.52
N VAL A 5 -27.56 -10.57 40.27
CA VAL A 5 -26.47 -9.65 39.90
C VAL A 5 -26.44 -9.58 38.38
N LEU A 6 -26.79 -8.42 37.83
CA LEU A 6 -26.57 -8.06 36.43
C LEU A 6 -25.07 -7.78 36.21
N GLY A 7 -24.33 -8.81 35.83
CA GLY A 7 -22.99 -8.66 35.27
C GLY A 7 -23.08 -8.55 33.76
N ALA A 8 -23.09 -7.33 33.23
CA ALA A 8 -22.80 -7.10 31.82
C ALA A 8 -21.31 -7.39 31.58
N GLN A 9 -20.98 -8.61 31.17
CA GLN A 9 -19.68 -8.90 30.59
C GLN A 9 -19.72 -8.48 29.12
N ALA A 10 -19.14 -7.32 28.82
CA ALA A 10 -18.78 -7.00 27.45
C ALA A 10 -17.66 -7.97 27.03
N GLU A 11 -17.94 -8.82 26.03
CA GLU A 11 -16.89 -9.62 25.40
C GLU A 11 -15.88 -8.67 24.73
N PRO A 12 -14.56 -8.91 24.90
CA PRO A 12 -13.55 -8.11 24.24
C PRO A 12 -13.61 -8.34 22.72
N PRO A 13 -13.44 -7.30 21.89
CA PRO A 13 -13.47 -7.46 20.44
C PRO A 13 -12.31 -8.37 19.98
N SER A 14 -12.64 -9.47 19.30
CA SER A 14 -11.66 -10.37 18.71
C SER A 14 -11.04 -9.74 17.45
N TYR A 15 -10.00 -8.93 17.62
CA TYR A 15 -9.14 -8.56 16.50
C TYR A 15 -8.17 -9.72 16.20
N LYS A 16 -8.43 -10.45 15.11
CA LYS A 16 -7.46 -11.39 14.51
C LYS A 16 -6.80 -10.74 13.29
N LEU A 17 -5.47 -10.67 13.29
CA LEU A 17 -4.59 -10.63 12.11
C LEU A 17 -3.22 -11.26 12.53
N PRO A 18 -2.38 -11.82 11.63
CA PRO A 18 -2.61 -12.87 10.63
C PRO A 18 -1.60 -14.06 10.76
N GLY A 19 -1.92 -15.20 10.14
CA GLY A 19 -1.04 -16.38 9.97
C GLY A 19 -1.70 -17.48 9.12
N ARG A 20 -0.98 -17.99 8.10
CA ARG A 20 -1.45 -18.93 7.06
C ARG A 20 -1.83 -20.32 7.59
N GLY A 21 -2.97 -20.84 7.10
CA GLY A 21 -3.41 -22.24 7.14
C GLY A 21 -4.50 -22.45 6.08
N SER A 22 -4.79 -23.68 5.67
CA SER A 22 -5.75 -24.02 4.60
C SER A 22 -7.20 -23.57 4.84
N ASP A 23 -7.50 -23.03 6.03
CA ASP A 23 -8.76 -22.43 6.44
C ASP A 23 -8.70 -20.89 6.54
N SER A 24 -7.73 -20.26 5.86
CA SER A 24 -7.49 -18.81 5.93
C SER A 24 -8.63 -17.99 5.31
N LYS A 25 -9.25 -17.15 6.13
CA LYS A 25 -10.26 -16.13 5.77
C LYS A 25 -9.62 -14.74 5.60
N GLU A 26 -8.53 -14.61 4.84
CA GLU A 26 -8.06 -13.26 4.48
C GLU A 26 -9.06 -12.64 3.48
N PRO A 27 -9.65 -11.47 3.77
CA PRO A 27 -10.48 -10.78 2.79
C PRO A 27 -9.63 -10.49 1.55
N TRP A 28 -10.20 -10.68 0.36
CA TRP A 28 -9.55 -10.36 -0.92
C TRP A 28 -8.97 -8.93 -0.96
N ASP A 29 -9.59 -8.00 -0.21
CA ASP A 29 -9.10 -6.65 0.03
C ASP A 29 -7.65 -6.61 0.54
N ALA A 30 -7.21 -7.63 1.29
CA ALA A 30 -5.85 -7.72 1.83
C ALA A 30 -4.80 -7.93 0.73
N PHE A 31 -5.09 -8.74 -0.29
CA PHE A 31 -4.19 -8.94 -1.43
C PHE A 31 -4.07 -7.66 -2.27
N LEU A 32 -5.20 -7.02 -2.56
CA LEU A 32 -5.22 -5.78 -3.32
C LEU A 32 -4.56 -4.62 -2.57
N GLY A 33 -4.71 -4.58 -1.25
CA GLY A 33 -4.00 -3.63 -0.39
C GLY A 33 -2.49 -3.88 -0.41
N ARG A 34 -2.04 -5.11 -0.17
CA ARG A 34 -0.60 -5.44 -0.24
C ARG A 34 0.00 -5.14 -1.61
N ALA A 35 -0.71 -5.49 -2.68
CA ALA A 35 -0.30 -5.18 -4.05
C ALA A 35 -0.16 -3.68 -4.28
N ALA A 36 -1.11 -2.87 -3.77
CA ALA A 36 -1.06 -1.42 -3.87
C ALA A 36 0.11 -0.80 -3.10
N HIS A 37 0.34 -1.23 -1.85
CA HIS A 37 1.46 -0.77 -1.03
C HIS A 37 2.79 -1.13 -1.68
N PHE A 38 2.94 -2.39 -2.11
CA PHE A 38 4.14 -2.87 -2.78
C PHE A 38 4.42 -2.10 -4.06
N ALA A 39 3.46 -2.02 -4.98
CA ALA A 39 3.66 -1.39 -6.28
C ALA A 39 3.96 0.11 -6.14
N SER A 40 3.22 0.83 -5.28
CA SER A 40 3.44 2.25 -5.05
C SER A 40 4.80 2.50 -4.39
N GLY A 41 5.15 1.73 -3.36
CA GLY A 41 6.46 1.83 -2.70
C GLY A 41 7.64 1.54 -3.63
N ARG A 42 7.54 0.50 -4.47
CA ARG A 42 8.54 0.20 -5.50
C ARG A 42 8.62 1.31 -6.54
N GLN A 43 7.48 1.82 -7.01
CA GLN A 43 7.48 2.91 -7.98
C GLN A 43 8.13 4.18 -7.41
N TYR A 44 7.89 4.51 -6.14
CA TYR A 44 8.53 5.65 -5.49
C TYR A 44 10.06 5.50 -5.52
N ARG A 45 10.59 4.31 -5.23
CA ARG A 45 12.03 4.02 -5.31
C ARG A 45 12.57 4.15 -6.73
N VAL A 46 11.84 3.68 -7.74
CA VAL A 46 12.21 3.82 -9.16
C VAL A 46 12.29 5.30 -9.55
N GLN A 47 11.36 6.13 -9.06
CA GLN A 47 11.35 7.57 -9.31
C GLN A 47 12.47 8.33 -8.56
N HIS A 48 12.97 7.78 -7.45
CA HIS A 48 13.96 8.40 -6.58
C HIS A 48 15.20 7.49 -6.36
N PRO A 49 15.94 7.12 -7.41
CA PRO A 49 16.99 6.09 -7.33
C PRO A 49 18.21 6.49 -6.49
N LYS A 50 18.37 7.77 -6.16
CA LYS A 50 19.46 8.30 -5.34
C LYS A 50 19.07 8.56 -3.88
N ASN A 51 17.80 8.35 -3.54
CA ASN A 51 17.28 8.65 -2.21
C ASN A 51 17.33 7.40 -1.32
N ALA A 52 17.50 7.63 -0.02
CA ALA A 52 17.39 6.60 1.00
C ALA A 52 15.90 6.41 1.33
N VAL A 53 15.29 5.41 0.68
CA VAL A 53 13.85 5.12 0.79
C VAL A 53 13.65 3.80 1.53
N PHE A 54 12.88 3.87 2.61
CA PHE A 54 12.46 2.75 3.44
C PHE A 54 10.96 2.49 3.25
N LEU A 55 10.58 1.22 3.17
CA LEU A 55 9.19 0.79 2.93
C LEU A 55 8.60 0.11 4.17
N ASP A 56 7.30 -0.20 4.11
CA ASP A 56 6.43 -0.85 5.10
C ASP A 56 6.95 -2.10 5.86
N THR A 57 8.08 -2.66 5.45
CA THR A 57 8.79 -3.74 6.16
C THR A 57 9.84 -3.26 7.16
N VAL A 58 10.22 -1.97 7.10
CA VAL A 58 11.30 -1.37 7.87
C VAL A 58 10.73 -0.62 9.07
N SER A 59 11.33 -0.86 10.25
CA SER A 59 10.89 -0.25 11.50
C SER A 59 11.37 1.19 11.66
N LEU A 60 10.67 2.01 12.46
CA LEU A 60 11.13 3.37 12.78
C LEU A 60 12.53 3.40 13.39
N SER A 61 12.89 2.42 14.24
CA SER A 61 14.25 2.32 14.79
C SER A 61 15.30 2.12 13.70
N THR A 62 15.01 1.26 12.73
CA THR A 62 15.88 1.04 11.57
C THR A 62 15.95 2.28 10.68
N ILE A 63 14.82 2.94 10.43
CA ILE A 63 14.76 4.19 9.64
C ILE A 63 15.60 5.29 10.29
N VAL A 64 15.50 5.50 11.61
CA VAL A 64 16.29 6.53 12.30
C VAL A 64 17.78 6.22 12.21
N LYS A 65 18.16 4.95 12.40
CA LYS A 65 19.54 4.49 12.38
C LYS A 65 20.15 4.57 10.98
N ASP A 66 19.57 3.84 10.04
CA ASP A 66 20.13 3.59 8.72
C ASP A 66 19.85 4.77 7.78
N GLY A 67 18.85 5.59 8.10
CA GLY A 67 18.59 6.87 7.44
C GLY A 67 19.43 8.03 7.99
N GLU A 68 20.33 7.75 8.94
CA GLU A 68 21.24 8.74 9.57
C GLU A 68 20.49 9.96 10.15
N LEU A 69 19.29 9.73 10.72
CA LEU A 69 18.42 10.80 11.20
C LEU A 69 18.69 11.22 12.66
N GLY A 70 19.30 10.33 13.45
CA GLY A 70 19.60 10.58 14.86
C GLY A 70 19.77 9.28 15.66
N ASP A 71 19.45 9.33 16.95
CA ASP A 71 19.56 8.20 17.86
C ASP A 71 18.23 7.44 17.99
N PRO A 72 18.14 6.17 17.53
CA PRO A 72 16.94 5.35 17.67
C PRO A 72 16.51 5.12 19.11
N GLU A 73 17.43 5.22 20.08
CA GLU A 73 17.11 5.00 21.49
C GLU A 73 16.17 6.08 22.06
N ARG A 74 16.08 7.25 21.40
CA ARG A 74 15.13 8.31 21.73
C ARG A 74 13.68 7.95 21.42
N LEU A 75 13.43 6.93 20.60
CA LEU A 75 12.08 6.41 20.37
C LEU A 75 11.65 5.50 21.53
N PRO A 76 10.42 5.62 22.05
CA PRO A 76 9.87 4.65 22.99
C PRO A 76 9.89 3.21 22.43
N GLU A 77 10.07 2.20 23.29
CA GLU A 77 10.30 0.81 22.86
C GLU A 77 9.24 0.27 21.88
N PHE A 78 7.96 0.54 22.14
CA PHE A 78 6.89 0.11 21.24
C PHE A 78 6.89 0.89 19.91
N VAL A 79 7.19 2.19 19.97
CA VAL A 79 7.25 3.09 18.80
C VAL A 79 8.35 2.67 17.84
N ARG A 80 9.47 2.17 18.35
CA ARG A 80 10.58 1.65 17.52
C ARG A 80 10.14 0.62 16.49
N ARG A 81 9.10 -0.16 16.78
CA ARG A 81 8.63 -1.28 15.95
C ARG A 81 7.62 -0.88 14.88
N LEU A 82 7.12 0.35 14.94
CA LEU A 82 6.16 0.89 13.97
C LEU A 82 6.78 0.98 12.57
N ARG A 83 5.95 0.88 11.53
CA ARG A 83 6.38 0.78 10.14
C ARG A 83 5.52 1.69 9.25
N PRO A 84 6.02 2.86 8.86
CA PRO A 84 5.35 3.70 7.88
C PRO A 84 5.44 3.10 6.48
N ASP A 85 4.49 3.44 5.61
CA ASP A 85 4.41 2.80 4.29
C ASP A 85 5.57 3.19 3.36
N ILE A 86 5.90 4.48 3.30
CA ILE A 86 7.08 5.00 2.60
C ILE A 86 7.73 6.08 3.46
N THR A 87 9.02 5.99 3.70
CA THR A 87 9.83 7.07 4.29
C THR A 87 11.07 7.32 3.43
N ASP A 88 11.22 8.55 2.96
CA ASP A 88 12.40 9.02 2.25
C ASP A 88 13.21 9.95 3.17
N THR A 89 14.33 9.46 3.68
CA THR A 89 15.15 10.22 4.64
C THR A 89 16.07 11.22 3.97
N ARG A 90 16.22 11.17 2.64
CA ARG A 90 16.97 12.19 1.89
C ARG A 90 16.08 13.38 1.55
N ALA A 91 14.84 13.13 1.17
CA ALA A 91 13.84 14.16 0.92
C ALA A 91 13.12 14.63 2.20
N LEU A 92 13.33 13.95 3.32
CA LEU A 92 12.68 14.20 4.62
C LEU A 92 11.15 14.16 4.52
N VAL A 93 10.62 13.16 3.83
CA VAL A 93 9.18 12.97 3.64
C VAL A 93 8.71 11.58 4.04
N LEU A 94 7.46 11.50 4.48
CA LEU A 94 6.75 10.26 4.78
C LEU A 94 5.41 10.23 4.05
N PHE A 95 4.99 9.04 3.63
CA PHE A 95 3.66 8.77 3.07
C PHE A 95 3.04 7.56 3.75
N GLU A 96 1.74 7.66 4.04
CA GLU A 96 0.85 6.55 4.34
C GLU A 96 -0.02 6.25 3.12
N ILE A 97 -0.10 4.99 2.74
CA ILE A 97 -0.88 4.48 1.63
C ILE A 97 -2.19 3.91 2.19
N LYS A 98 -3.33 4.34 1.65
CA LYS A 98 -4.66 3.91 2.09
C LYS A 98 -5.65 3.81 0.92
N PRO A 99 -6.76 3.08 1.04
CA PRO A 99 -7.80 3.07 0.01
C PRO A 99 -8.39 4.48 -0.23
N ASP A 100 -8.75 4.80 -1.47
CA ASP A 100 -9.39 6.08 -1.85
C ASP A 100 -10.87 6.12 -1.43
N ASN A 101 -11.09 6.29 -0.12
CA ASN A 101 -12.38 6.58 0.49
C ASN A 101 -12.19 7.47 1.74
N GLU A 102 -13.28 7.97 2.31
CA GLU A 102 -13.23 8.90 3.46
C GLU A 102 -12.57 8.27 4.69
N GLY A 103 -12.84 6.99 4.96
CA GLY A 103 -12.23 6.24 6.06
C GLY A 103 -10.72 6.13 5.89
N GLY A 104 -10.26 5.69 4.72
CA GLY A 104 -8.84 5.59 4.36
C GLY A 104 -8.13 6.93 4.44
N ARG A 105 -8.76 8.02 3.99
CA ARG A 105 -8.21 9.37 4.14
C ARG A 105 -8.04 9.77 5.60
N LYS A 106 -9.04 9.52 6.44
CA LYS A 106 -8.98 9.83 7.87
C LYS A 106 -7.89 9.01 8.57
N GLU A 107 -7.87 7.70 8.33
CA GLU A 107 -6.87 6.78 8.91
C GLU A 107 -5.45 7.14 8.47
N GLY A 108 -5.25 7.43 7.18
CA GLY A 108 -3.96 7.87 6.64
C GLY A 108 -3.45 9.13 7.32
N ARG A 109 -4.31 10.13 7.53
CA ARG A 109 -3.95 11.36 8.25
C ARG A 109 -3.54 11.09 9.69
N GLU A 110 -4.31 10.26 10.40
CA GLU A 110 -4.02 9.91 11.79
C GLU A 110 -2.70 9.13 11.91
N GLN A 111 -2.46 8.15 11.03
CA GLN A 111 -1.23 7.36 11.03
C GLN A 111 -0.01 8.17 10.62
N ALA A 112 -0.08 8.94 9.52
CA ALA A 112 1.00 9.81 9.08
C ALA A 112 1.36 10.83 10.17
N GLY A 113 0.38 11.44 10.81
CA GLY A 113 0.59 12.36 11.93
C GLY A 113 1.29 11.71 13.12
N ARG A 114 0.89 10.48 13.49
CA ARG A 114 1.54 9.72 14.58
C ARG A 114 3.00 9.38 14.25
N TYR A 115 3.27 8.92 13.04
CA TYR A 115 4.63 8.58 12.61
C TYR A 115 5.53 9.81 12.52
N LEU A 116 5.04 10.92 11.93
CA LEU A 116 5.78 12.17 11.87
C LEU A 116 6.08 12.73 13.26
N ALA A 117 5.11 12.69 14.19
CA ALA A 117 5.34 13.11 15.58
C ALA A 117 6.39 12.25 16.28
N ALA A 118 6.32 10.93 16.11
CA ALA A 118 7.29 9.99 16.68
C ALA A 118 8.70 10.22 16.13
N LEU A 119 8.87 10.25 14.80
CA LEU A 119 10.15 10.49 14.15
C LEU A 119 10.72 11.85 14.55
N ASN A 120 9.94 12.93 14.43
CA ASN A 120 10.41 14.28 14.71
C ASN A 120 10.76 14.52 16.19
N GLY A 121 10.30 13.67 17.10
CA GLY A 121 10.75 13.65 18.50
C GLY A 121 12.12 13.00 18.73
N ALA A 122 12.57 12.13 17.81
CA ALA A 122 13.79 11.34 17.94
C ALA A 122 14.95 11.82 17.04
N VAL A 123 14.65 12.51 15.94
CA VAL A 123 15.66 12.97 14.96
C VAL A 123 16.33 14.29 15.34
N GLU A 124 17.36 14.67 14.59
CA GLU A 124 18.05 15.96 14.69
C GLU A 124 17.16 17.12 14.18
N PRO A 125 17.29 18.36 14.71
CA PRO A 125 16.38 19.46 14.37
C PRO A 125 16.31 19.83 12.87
N ASP A 126 17.41 19.68 12.14
CA ASP A 126 17.56 19.94 10.70
C ASP A 126 17.11 18.74 9.83
N LYS A 127 16.79 17.61 10.45
CA LYS A 127 16.36 16.36 9.79
C LYS A 127 14.88 16.04 10.06
N LYS A 128 14.09 17.04 10.43
CA LYS A 128 12.65 16.86 10.64
C LYS A 128 11.95 16.52 9.34
N LEU A 129 11.14 15.46 9.38
CA LEU A 129 10.34 14.99 8.27
C LEU A 129 8.99 15.70 8.22
N VAL A 130 8.43 15.79 7.02
CA VAL A 130 7.07 16.29 6.75
C VAL A 130 6.25 15.26 5.95
N GLY A 131 4.95 15.49 5.81
CA GLY A 131 4.14 14.69 4.89
C GLY A 131 4.55 15.00 3.45
N GLY A 132 4.85 13.96 2.67
CA GLY A 132 5.22 14.14 1.28
C GLY A 132 4.05 14.56 0.39
N THR A 133 4.34 15.15 -0.76
CA THR A 133 3.33 15.66 -1.72
C THR A 133 3.66 15.24 -3.16
N GLY A 134 2.68 15.30 -4.06
CA GLY A 134 2.89 15.10 -5.49
C GLY A 134 3.29 13.69 -5.91
N PHE A 135 3.11 12.69 -5.04
CA PHE A 135 3.34 11.29 -5.39
C PHE A 135 2.07 10.66 -5.98
N ASP A 136 1.99 10.72 -7.30
CA ASP A 136 0.87 10.22 -8.10
C ASP A 136 1.37 9.23 -9.15
N GLY A 137 0.53 8.28 -9.53
CA GLY A 137 0.87 7.31 -10.56
C GLY A 137 -0.26 6.31 -10.85
N SER A 138 -0.07 5.56 -11.93
CA SER A 138 -0.94 4.42 -12.23
C SER A 138 -0.22 3.38 -13.06
N LEU A 139 -0.69 2.15 -12.98
CA LEU A 139 -0.24 1.02 -13.76
C LEU A 139 -1.44 0.17 -14.19
N PHE A 140 -1.21 -0.72 -15.15
CA PHE A 140 -2.23 -1.66 -15.61
C PHE A 140 -1.79 -3.12 -15.49
N LEU A 141 -2.75 -3.98 -15.17
CA LEU A 141 -2.64 -5.43 -15.22
C LEU A 141 -3.62 -5.94 -16.27
N GLU A 142 -3.09 -6.55 -17.32
CA GLU A 142 -3.87 -7.26 -18.32
C GLU A 142 -3.85 -8.75 -18.03
N PHE A 143 -5.04 -9.35 -18.02
CA PHE A 143 -5.23 -10.78 -17.97
C PHE A 143 -5.60 -11.33 -19.36
N GLU A 144 -5.24 -12.58 -19.59
CA GLU A 144 -5.60 -13.42 -20.73
C GLU A 144 -5.24 -12.84 -22.12
N ASN A 145 -4.21 -11.98 -22.20
CA ASN A 145 -3.71 -11.38 -23.46
C ASN A 145 -4.80 -10.76 -24.33
N GLY A 146 -5.64 -9.92 -23.72
CA GLY A 146 -6.76 -9.24 -24.38
C GLY A 146 -8.04 -9.25 -23.56
N GLY A 147 -8.05 -9.98 -22.44
CA GLY A 147 -9.16 -10.09 -21.49
C GLY A 147 -9.34 -8.83 -20.63
N THR A 148 -9.51 -9.03 -19.34
CA THR A 148 -9.79 -7.93 -18.41
C THR A 148 -8.56 -7.04 -18.22
N LEU A 149 -8.80 -5.73 -18.07
CA LEU A 149 -7.74 -4.76 -17.77
C LEU A 149 -8.02 -4.13 -16.41
N TRP A 150 -7.16 -4.43 -15.45
CA TRP A 150 -7.19 -3.80 -14.14
C TRP A 150 -6.25 -2.59 -14.15
N GLN A 151 -6.64 -1.56 -13.42
CA GLN A 151 -5.82 -0.39 -13.18
C GLN A 151 -5.65 -0.21 -11.69
N LEU A 152 -4.40 -0.07 -11.25
CA LEU A 152 -4.08 0.49 -9.95
C LEU A 152 -3.66 1.93 -10.17
N SER A 153 -4.37 2.86 -9.54
CA SER A 153 -3.99 4.28 -9.50
C SER A 153 -3.76 4.72 -8.07
N TRP A 154 -2.83 5.64 -7.86
CA TRP A 154 -2.65 6.31 -6.59
C TRP A 154 -2.40 7.80 -6.79
N ARG A 155 -2.77 8.58 -5.76
CA ARG A 155 -2.58 10.03 -5.72
C ARG A 155 -2.36 10.51 -4.31
N THR A 156 -1.65 11.61 -4.13
CA THR A 156 -1.39 12.22 -2.82
C THR A 156 -2.18 13.52 -2.66
N PRO A 157 -3.48 13.47 -2.28
CA PRO A 157 -4.33 14.65 -2.21
C PRO A 157 -4.02 15.58 -1.03
N GLU A 158 -3.34 15.09 0.00
CA GLU A 158 -2.88 15.90 1.13
C GLU A 158 -1.52 15.40 1.63
N PRO A 159 -0.71 16.26 2.28
CA PRO A 159 0.63 15.89 2.73
C PRO A 159 0.67 14.61 3.56
N GLY A 160 1.46 13.64 3.11
CA GLY A 160 1.69 12.36 3.78
C GLY A 160 0.58 11.33 3.64
N VAL A 161 -0.46 11.59 2.85
CA VAL A 161 -1.54 10.63 2.60
C VAL A 161 -1.65 10.35 1.11
N THR A 162 -1.25 9.14 0.71
CA THR A 162 -1.41 8.61 -0.64
C THR A 162 -2.61 7.68 -0.67
N LEU A 163 -3.58 7.98 -1.53
CA LEU A 163 -4.79 7.18 -1.71
C LEU A 163 -4.68 6.33 -2.96
N TYR A 164 -4.96 5.02 -2.84
CA TYR A 164 -4.98 4.09 -3.96
C TYR A 164 -6.40 3.65 -4.31
N ARG A 165 -6.62 3.36 -5.60
CA ARG A 165 -7.86 2.79 -6.13
C ARG A 165 -7.53 1.72 -7.15
N TRP A 166 -8.23 0.60 -7.02
CA TRP A 166 -8.32 -0.42 -8.05
C TRP A 166 -9.55 -0.19 -8.92
N SER A 167 -9.38 -0.31 -10.22
CA SER A 167 -10.48 -0.24 -11.16
C SER A 167 -10.32 -1.18 -12.31
N TYR A 168 -11.40 -1.30 -13.08
CA TYR A 168 -11.59 -2.34 -14.05
C TYR A 168 -12.03 -1.72 -15.37
N ARG A 169 -11.54 -2.29 -16.48
CA ARG A 169 -12.08 -2.08 -17.83
C ARG A 169 -12.46 -3.44 -18.40
N ARG A 170 -13.63 -3.47 -19.03
CA ARG A 170 -14.16 -4.68 -19.66
C ARG A 170 -13.24 -5.13 -20.78
N GLU A 171 -13.26 -6.43 -21.01
CA GLU A 171 -12.70 -7.03 -22.20
C GLU A 171 -13.26 -6.32 -23.44
N LYS A 172 -12.36 -6.02 -24.37
CA LYS A 172 -12.72 -5.56 -25.71
C LYS A 172 -11.83 -6.29 -26.69
N PRO A 173 -12.36 -7.32 -27.36
CA PRO A 173 -11.57 -8.12 -28.30
C PRO A 173 -10.89 -7.23 -29.34
N HIS A 174 -9.64 -7.55 -29.66
CA HIS A 174 -8.80 -6.86 -30.64
C HIS A 174 -8.43 -5.40 -30.30
N ALA A 175 -8.81 -4.88 -29.13
CA ALA A 175 -8.37 -3.56 -28.69
C ALA A 175 -7.02 -3.64 -27.98
N SER A 176 -6.12 -2.73 -28.34
CA SER A 176 -4.87 -2.51 -27.62
C SER A 176 -5.16 -2.14 -26.16
N TRP A 177 -4.17 -2.34 -25.28
CA TRP A 177 -4.29 -1.91 -23.88
C TRP A 177 -4.54 -0.40 -23.77
N LYS A 178 -3.98 0.44 -24.67
CA LYS A 178 -4.21 1.89 -24.69
C LYS A 178 -5.66 2.24 -25.01
N GLU A 179 -6.25 1.56 -25.99
CA GLU A 179 -7.67 1.72 -26.32
C GLU A 179 -8.59 1.24 -25.20
N ARG A 180 -8.20 0.18 -24.48
CA ARG A 180 -8.93 -0.30 -23.29
C ARG A 180 -8.77 0.64 -22.10
N ALA A 181 -7.59 1.21 -21.87
CA ALA A 181 -7.34 2.20 -20.83
C ALA A 181 -8.18 3.48 -21.02
N ALA A 182 -8.47 3.85 -22.28
CA ALA A 182 -9.34 4.97 -22.63
C ALA A 182 -10.85 4.68 -22.43
N GLN A 183 -11.23 3.44 -22.13
CA GLN A 183 -12.63 3.12 -21.81
C GLN A 183 -13.03 3.71 -20.46
N LYS A 184 -14.35 3.79 -20.25
CA LYS A 184 -14.92 4.18 -18.97
C LYS A 184 -14.42 3.26 -17.86
N GLU A 185 -13.95 3.88 -16.79
CA GLU A 185 -13.59 3.20 -15.56
C GLU A 185 -14.80 2.61 -14.85
N GLU A 186 -14.70 1.33 -14.48
CA GLU A 186 -15.66 0.63 -13.63
C GLU A 186 -15.00 0.23 -12.31
N ALA A 187 -15.81 0.13 -11.25
CA ALA A 187 -15.34 -0.43 -9.99
C ALA A 187 -14.93 -1.89 -10.21
N LEU A 188 -13.83 -2.32 -9.58
CA LEU A 188 -13.39 -3.71 -9.65
C LEU A 188 -14.46 -4.61 -9.00
N PRO A 189 -15.07 -5.56 -9.75
CA PRO A 189 -16.06 -6.46 -9.16
C PRO A 189 -15.45 -7.30 -8.05
N ARG A 190 -16.26 -7.62 -7.03
CA ARG A 190 -15.81 -8.41 -5.88
C ARG A 190 -15.38 -9.81 -6.31
N GLU A 191 -16.16 -10.42 -7.19
CA GLU A 191 -15.91 -11.77 -7.69
C GLU A 191 -14.58 -11.84 -8.46
N GLU A 192 -14.30 -10.80 -9.26
CA GLU A 192 -13.03 -10.61 -9.97
C GLU A 192 -11.85 -10.48 -9.01
N ALA A 193 -12.00 -9.66 -7.97
CA ALA A 193 -10.99 -9.47 -6.94
C ALA A 193 -10.74 -10.75 -6.13
N GLU A 194 -11.79 -11.49 -5.76
CA GLU A 194 -11.69 -12.77 -5.06
C GLU A 194 -10.99 -13.84 -5.91
N GLN A 195 -11.25 -13.87 -7.21
CA GLN A 195 -10.68 -14.86 -8.10
C GLN A 195 -9.21 -14.57 -8.45
N ARG A 196 -8.85 -13.31 -8.68
CA ARG A 196 -7.57 -12.92 -9.29
C ARG A 196 -6.66 -12.07 -8.39
N GLY A 197 -7.12 -11.68 -7.19
CA GLY A 197 -6.38 -10.76 -6.31
C GLY A 197 -4.99 -11.26 -5.90
N GLU A 198 -4.84 -12.53 -5.53
CA GLU A 198 -3.52 -13.11 -5.21
C GLU A 198 -2.61 -13.13 -6.44
N LEU A 199 -3.15 -13.52 -7.61
CA LEU A 199 -2.40 -13.56 -8.86
C LEU A 199 -1.93 -12.15 -9.27
N ALA A 200 -2.76 -11.12 -9.05
CA ALA A 200 -2.42 -9.72 -9.28
C ALA A 200 -1.25 -9.26 -8.39
N GLU A 201 -1.26 -9.61 -7.09
CA GLU A 201 -0.16 -9.29 -6.18
C GLU A 201 1.16 -9.93 -6.67
N GLN A 202 1.11 -11.21 -7.03
CA GLN A 202 2.30 -11.95 -7.48
C GLN A 202 2.83 -11.44 -8.82
N ALA A 203 1.95 -11.12 -9.77
CA ALA A 203 2.34 -10.56 -11.07
C ALA A 203 3.00 -9.19 -10.89
N LEU A 204 2.49 -8.33 -10.01
CA LEU A 204 3.12 -7.05 -9.70
C LEU A 204 4.51 -7.21 -9.07
N ARG A 205 4.68 -8.18 -8.17
CA ARG A 205 6.01 -8.51 -7.61
C ARG A 205 6.98 -8.92 -8.71
N ALA A 206 6.58 -9.86 -9.56
CA ALA A 206 7.41 -10.32 -10.69
C ALA A 206 7.82 -9.16 -11.61
N ALA A 207 6.88 -8.25 -11.94
CA ALA A 207 7.13 -7.11 -12.81
C ALA A 207 8.17 -6.12 -12.25
N TYR A 208 8.12 -5.81 -10.95
CA TYR A 208 9.08 -4.89 -10.32
C TYR A 208 10.42 -5.54 -9.97
N GLU A 209 10.44 -6.84 -9.69
CA GLU A 209 11.63 -7.56 -9.22
C GLU A 209 12.38 -8.27 -10.34
N GLY A 210 11.84 -8.29 -11.57
CA GLY A 210 12.42 -8.99 -12.71
C GLY A 210 12.36 -10.51 -12.56
N GLY A 211 11.37 -11.02 -11.83
CA GLY A 211 11.16 -12.44 -11.58
C GLY A 211 10.34 -13.14 -12.66
N GLU A 212 10.22 -14.46 -12.54
CA GLU A 212 9.31 -15.24 -13.39
C GLU A 212 7.85 -14.90 -13.11
N TRP A 213 7.01 -14.95 -14.16
CA TRP A 213 5.57 -14.80 -14.00
C TRP A 213 4.99 -15.93 -13.14
N PRO A 214 4.03 -15.63 -12.24
CA PRO A 214 3.42 -16.65 -11.40
C PRO A 214 2.62 -17.65 -12.25
N ASN A 215 2.58 -18.91 -11.81
CA ASN A 215 1.82 -19.97 -12.48
C ASN A 215 0.34 -19.57 -12.65
N GLY A 216 -0.17 -19.71 -13.87
CA GLY A 216 -1.54 -19.33 -14.23
C GLY A 216 -1.71 -17.85 -14.60
N PHE A 217 -0.67 -17.02 -14.48
CA PHE A 217 -0.69 -15.69 -15.08
C PHE A 217 -0.40 -15.78 -16.57
N HIS A 218 -1.44 -15.56 -17.35
CA HIS A 218 -1.36 -15.33 -18.77
C HIS A 218 -1.74 -13.87 -18.99
N GLY A 219 -0.79 -12.99 -19.29
CA GLY A 219 -1.07 -11.56 -19.32
C GLY A 219 0.18 -10.69 -19.34
N GLN A 220 -0.03 -9.40 -19.09
CA GLN A 220 1.03 -8.38 -19.09
C GLN A 220 0.81 -7.36 -17.98
N VAL A 221 1.91 -6.89 -17.39
CA VAL A 221 1.92 -5.71 -16.51
C VAL A 221 2.48 -4.52 -17.28
N TYR A 222 1.79 -3.39 -17.24
CA TYR A 222 2.23 -2.12 -17.82
C TYR A 222 2.57 -1.16 -16.69
N LEU A 223 3.86 -0.95 -16.46
CA LEU A 223 4.37 -0.09 -15.40
C LEU A 223 4.19 1.39 -15.76
N PRO A 224 4.30 2.33 -14.81
CA PRO A 224 4.09 3.75 -15.09
C PRO A 224 5.01 4.34 -16.18
N VAL A 225 6.16 3.71 -16.44
CA VAL A 225 7.06 4.10 -17.55
C VAL A 225 6.48 3.73 -18.92
N ASP A 226 5.72 2.64 -19.02
CA ASP A 226 5.06 2.16 -20.25
C ASP A 226 3.81 2.98 -20.58
N CYS A 227 3.28 3.70 -19.60
CA CYS A 227 2.08 4.54 -19.69
C CYS A 227 2.32 5.93 -20.30
N ARG A 228 3.55 6.23 -20.74
CA ARG A 228 3.93 7.53 -21.31
C ARG A 228 3.84 7.60 -22.83
#